data_AF-A0A6H9H710-F1
#
_entry.id   AF-A0A6H9H710-F1
#
_cell.length_a   1.000
_cell.length_b   1.000
_cell.length_c   1.000
_cell.angle_alpha   90.00
_cell.angle_beta   90.00
_cell.angle_gamma   90.00
#
_symmetry.space_group_name_H-M   'P 1'
#
loop_
_entity.id
_entity.type
_entity.pdbx_description
1 polymer ?
#
loop_
_entity_poly.entity_id
_entity_poly.type
_entity_poly.pdbx_seq_one_letter_code
_entity_poly.pdbx_strand_id
1 'polypeptide(L)'
;MRKIPSECPTPVTNEWIDPPGFADALRLHLARYQESYLLLHRAVIRPDETFDPATIKGWCSGKRTPRNTASLDVLARIEARYALPKGYFKAKLPHQARAPAGLNLGGIPRAEQRRLAWHLPDDFNDRPLAERGEILNWVRTVVISGATEYRRYQAEAAKNRYGLCFPTLTGRKPQAISAKLSEDERAVYHDDDALLSNKIAPPGLTTEITQLVRFKSATLTDIGFQRSGVWNEETTAMRLEHLGLMFGAMVASPKGSIGGLGIPMRHLTLALLVIPRLWDWYIQWREKRRGFFTRWEVDMLRNGMAFTRQETGWLRQMAPLAERLVPIEGIVTVDEIDVLRADWSSACDRLHSHASARAKEIERVARVHRDPFEPILPVLEADSPVGEYRKIADEILRLAPDANRHPRAAAEAARSFLLIRLGLHLGLRQKNLRQLLVCPRDQTPRTERQLEILKRGEIRWSDRDSGWEVLIPAVAFKNAGSSFFGGRPFRLILPDLGDLYRHIDQYVRRHRSVLLGGAEDPGTFFVKSAKVTSRDAAYDSNTFYEAWRLVIQRYGIFNPYTGRGAVVGLLPHGPHNIRDVLATHILKQTGSFERASYAIQDTPEMVAKHYGRFLPQDKSALAAQILNQVWMAA
;
A
#
# COMPACT_ATOMS: atom_id res chain seq x y z
N MET A 1 11.48 62.04 -12.12
CA MET A 1 11.63 61.18 -13.32
C MET A 1 11.35 59.72 -12.94
N ARG A 2 10.41 59.03 -13.60
CA ARG A 2 10.20 57.59 -13.39
C ARG A 2 11.31 56.83 -14.12
N LYS A 3 12.15 56.10 -13.39
CA LYS A 3 13.23 55.27 -13.95
C LYS A 3 12.60 54.20 -14.86
N ILE A 4 13.00 54.16 -16.13
CA ILE A 4 12.57 53.15 -17.11
C ILE A 4 13.41 51.88 -16.89
N PRO A 5 12.83 50.66 -16.97
CA PRO A 5 13.60 49.43 -16.83
C PRO A 5 14.67 49.30 -17.93
N SER A 6 15.92 48.99 -17.55
CA SER A 6 16.94 48.54 -18.51
C SER A 6 16.61 47.10 -18.95
N GLU A 7 16.81 46.77 -20.23
CA GLU A 7 16.61 45.40 -20.75
C GLU A 7 17.57 44.40 -20.10
N CYS A 8 18.84 44.77 -19.95
CA CYS A 8 19.87 43.96 -19.27
C CYS A 8 20.50 44.77 -18.12
N PRO A 9 20.02 44.61 -16.87
CA PRO A 9 20.62 45.29 -15.73
C PRO A 9 21.98 44.65 -15.39
N THR A 10 22.96 45.47 -14.98
CA THR A 10 24.27 45.00 -14.51
C THR A 10 24.30 44.93 -12.98
N PRO A 11 24.86 43.87 -12.39
CA PRO A 11 24.95 43.77 -10.95
C PRO A 11 26.08 44.67 -10.41
N VAL A 12 25.89 45.20 -9.20
CA VAL A 12 26.91 45.94 -8.44
C VAL A 12 28.04 45.04 -7.98
N THR A 13 27.74 43.75 -7.75
CA THR A 13 28.72 42.73 -7.37
C THR A 13 28.38 41.39 -8.03
N ASN A 14 29.41 40.72 -8.53
CA ASN A 14 29.35 39.36 -9.06
C ASN A 14 29.52 38.29 -7.97
N GLU A 15 30.01 38.67 -6.80
CA GLU A 15 30.14 37.78 -5.64
C GLU A 15 28.99 38.00 -4.67
N TRP A 16 28.39 36.90 -4.20
CA TRP A 16 27.34 36.93 -3.19
C TRP A 16 27.33 35.64 -2.35
N ILE A 17 26.80 35.75 -1.13
CA ILE A 17 26.48 34.60 -0.28
C ILE A 17 25.02 34.24 -0.54
N ASP A 18 24.76 33.02 -0.98
CA ASP A 18 23.42 32.56 -1.34
C ASP A 18 22.55 32.31 -0.10
N PRO A 19 21.45 33.06 0.13
CA PRO A 19 20.56 32.84 1.25
C PRO A 19 19.73 31.56 1.05
N PRO A 20 19.44 30.80 2.12
CA PRO A 20 18.64 29.58 2.00
C PRO A 20 17.15 29.86 1.69
N GLY A 21 16.63 31.02 2.09
CA GLY A 21 15.21 31.38 1.97
C GLY A 21 14.87 32.21 0.75
N PHE A 22 13.71 31.93 0.13
CA PHE A 22 13.24 32.64 -1.07
C PHE A 22 13.14 34.17 -0.89
N ALA A 23 12.58 34.64 0.22
CA ALA A 23 12.39 36.07 0.46
C ALA A 23 13.72 36.82 0.58
N ASP A 24 14.70 36.20 1.24
CA ASP A 24 16.04 36.77 1.44
C ASP A 24 16.83 36.76 0.14
N ALA A 25 16.75 35.67 -0.63
CA ALA A 25 17.36 35.60 -1.96
C ALA A 25 16.77 36.66 -2.91
N LEU A 26 15.45 36.86 -2.92
CA LEU A 26 14.82 37.88 -3.77
C LEU A 26 15.27 39.29 -3.38
N ARG A 27 15.35 39.59 -2.07
CA ARG A 27 15.87 40.88 -1.57
C ARG A 27 17.34 41.09 -1.92
N LEU A 28 18.15 40.05 -1.82
CA LEU A 28 19.56 40.07 -2.20
C LEU A 28 19.70 40.46 -3.68
N HIS A 29 18.99 39.80 -4.59
CA HIS A 29 19.13 40.11 -6.02
C HIS A 29 18.57 41.49 -6.38
N LEU A 30 17.45 41.93 -5.78
CA LEU A 30 16.99 43.32 -5.93
C LEU A 30 18.08 44.33 -5.53
N ALA A 31 18.77 44.10 -4.40
CA ALA A 31 19.86 44.95 -3.96
C ALA A 31 21.08 44.87 -4.89
N ARG A 32 21.47 43.66 -5.34
CA ARG A 32 22.59 43.46 -6.28
C ARG A 32 22.41 44.21 -7.59
N TYR A 33 21.18 44.39 -8.07
CA TYR A 33 20.91 45.12 -9.30
C TYR A 33 20.38 46.57 -9.06
N GLN A 34 20.39 47.03 -7.80
CA GLN A 34 19.84 48.33 -7.38
C GLN A 34 18.40 48.58 -7.87
N GLU A 35 17.59 47.52 -7.90
CA GLU A 35 16.20 47.60 -8.34
C GLU A 35 15.25 47.63 -7.15
N SER A 36 14.19 48.43 -7.28
CA SER A 36 13.04 48.31 -6.38
C SER A 36 12.07 47.25 -6.91
N TYR A 37 11.22 46.69 -6.03
CA TYR A 37 10.19 45.74 -6.46
C TYR A 37 9.23 46.31 -7.53
N LEU A 38 9.02 47.63 -7.55
CA LEU A 38 8.21 48.32 -8.56
C LEU A 38 8.91 48.38 -9.91
N LEU A 39 10.24 48.58 -9.90
CA LEU A 39 11.03 48.57 -11.13
C LEU A 39 11.10 47.15 -11.70
N LEU A 40 11.36 46.15 -10.84
CA LEU A 40 11.35 44.75 -11.22
C LEU A 40 10.01 44.35 -11.82
N HIS A 41 8.90 44.71 -11.15
CA HIS A 41 7.54 44.43 -11.65
C HIS A 41 7.33 44.95 -13.08
N ARG A 42 7.65 46.21 -13.34
CA ARG A 42 7.54 46.80 -14.69
C ARG A 42 8.44 46.14 -15.72
N ALA A 43 9.58 45.59 -15.28
CA ALA A 43 10.54 44.94 -16.16
C ALA A 43 10.13 43.54 -16.58
N VAL A 44 9.41 42.81 -15.72
CA VAL A 44 9.13 41.38 -15.96
C VAL A 44 7.70 41.10 -16.38
N ILE A 45 6.73 41.97 -16.11
CA ILE A 45 5.30 41.74 -16.43
C ILE A 45 4.98 42.20 -17.86
N ARG A 46 4.24 41.38 -18.61
CA ARG A 46 3.82 41.68 -19.99
C ARG A 46 2.60 42.63 -20.01
N PRO A 47 2.38 43.40 -21.10
CA PRO A 47 1.29 44.40 -21.15
C PRO A 47 -0.12 43.84 -20.93
N ASP A 48 -0.34 42.57 -21.26
CA ASP A 48 -1.61 41.86 -21.19
C ASP A 48 -1.81 41.07 -19.87
N GLU A 49 -0.82 41.08 -18.98
CA GLU A 49 -0.85 40.29 -17.75
C GLU A 49 -1.39 41.07 -16.54
N THR A 50 -2.36 40.49 -15.85
CA THR A 50 -2.94 41.02 -14.62
C THR A 50 -2.15 40.55 -13.39
N PHE A 51 -0.92 41.02 -13.22
CA PHE A 51 -0.08 40.71 -12.06
C PHE A 51 0.13 41.94 -11.17
N ASP A 52 -0.30 41.90 -9.90
CA ASP A 52 -0.21 43.04 -8.97
C ASP A 52 1.22 43.23 -8.39
N PRO A 53 1.84 44.43 -8.50
CA PRO A 53 3.14 44.74 -7.89
C PRO A 53 3.23 44.46 -6.38
N ALA A 54 2.11 44.56 -5.64
CA ALA A 54 2.06 44.24 -4.21
C ALA A 54 2.39 42.75 -3.94
N THR A 55 2.26 41.89 -4.94
CA THR A 55 2.64 40.47 -4.84
C THR A 55 4.15 40.30 -4.68
N ILE A 56 4.97 40.99 -5.49
CA ILE A 56 6.45 40.95 -5.37
C ILE A 56 6.88 41.57 -4.02
N LYS A 57 6.24 42.65 -3.58
CA LYS A 57 6.44 43.21 -2.24
C LYS A 57 6.14 42.19 -1.13
N GLY A 58 5.04 41.44 -1.29
CA GLY A 58 4.67 40.34 -0.41
C GLY A 58 5.70 39.20 -0.39
N TRP A 59 6.34 38.91 -1.52
CA TRP A 59 7.42 37.93 -1.64
C TRP A 59 8.69 38.38 -0.91
N CYS A 60 9.12 39.64 -1.11
CA CYS A 60 10.28 40.22 -0.45
C CYS A 60 10.14 40.24 1.09
N SER A 61 8.92 40.43 1.59
CA SER A 61 8.62 40.41 3.03
C SER A 61 8.34 39.01 3.58
N GLY A 62 8.35 37.97 2.74
CA GLY A 62 8.04 36.59 3.14
C GLY A 62 6.58 36.33 3.50
N LYS A 63 5.68 37.32 3.38
CA LYS A 63 4.24 37.21 3.68
C LYS A 63 3.47 36.41 2.62
N ARG A 64 3.97 36.39 1.39
CA ARG A 64 3.41 35.61 0.27
C ARG A 64 4.50 34.78 -0.37
N THR A 65 4.11 33.69 -1.03
CA THR A 65 4.98 32.88 -1.88
C THR A 65 4.27 32.58 -3.21
N PRO A 66 5.02 32.38 -4.30
CA PRO A 66 4.50 31.84 -5.56
C PRO A 66 3.77 30.51 -5.33
N ARG A 67 2.61 30.32 -5.99
CA ARG A 67 1.73 29.14 -5.78
C ARG A 67 1.00 28.65 -7.03
N ASN A 68 0.90 29.48 -8.07
CA ASN A 68 0.22 29.15 -9.32
C ASN A 68 1.18 29.25 -10.51
N THR A 69 0.79 28.68 -11.64
CA THR A 69 1.58 28.65 -12.88
C THR A 69 2.05 30.05 -13.29
N ALA A 70 1.14 31.04 -13.29
CA ALA A 70 1.46 32.44 -13.62
C ALA A 70 2.56 33.02 -12.69
N SER A 71 2.49 32.78 -11.38
CA SER A 71 3.50 33.27 -10.43
C SER A 71 4.86 32.58 -10.58
N LEU A 72 4.88 31.33 -11.04
CA LEU A 72 6.13 30.61 -11.31
C LEU A 72 6.77 31.07 -12.62
N ASP A 73 5.96 31.39 -13.64
CA ASP A 73 6.46 32.01 -14.87
C ASP A 73 7.07 33.40 -14.60
N VAL A 74 6.46 34.20 -13.72
CA VAL A 74 7.08 35.45 -13.24
C VAL A 74 8.42 35.19 -12.55
N LEU A 75 8.56 34.12 -11.75
CA LEU A 75 9.86 33.78 -11.17
C LEU A 75 10.90 33.45 -12.25
N ALA A 76 10.53 32.64 -13.25
CA ALA A 76 11.44 32.28 -14.34
C ALA A 76 11.94 33.52 -15.10
N ARG A 77 11.08 34.53 -15.29
CA ARG A 77 11.46 35.81 -15.88
C ARG A 77 12.40 36.62 -14.99
N ILE A 78 12.20 36.62 -13.67
CA ILE A 78 13.13 37.26 -12.72
C ILE A 78 14.48 36.54 -12.74
N GLU A 79 14.50 35.20 -12.79
CA GLU A 79 15.73 34.40 -12.89
C GLU A 79 16.51 34.75 -14.16
N ALA A 80 15.83 34.79 -15.31
CA ALA A 80 16.44 35.18 -16.59
C ALA A 80 16.99 36.62 -16.55
N ARG A 81 16.23 37.57 -16.00
CA ARG A 81 16.66 38.98 -15.85
C ARG A 81 17.94 39.12 -15.03
N TYR A 82 18.09 38.31 -13.99
CA TYR A 82 19.24 38.34 -13.09
C TYR A 82 20.30 37.27 -13.40
N ALA A 83 20.23 36.64 -14.58
CA ALA A 83 21.16 35.59 -15.01
C ALA A 83 21.34 34.46 -13.97
N LEU A 84 20.27 34.09 -13.28
CA LEU A 84 20.27 33.03 -12.27
C LEU A 84 20.00 31.66 -12.89
N PRO A 85 20.50 30.57 -12.30
CA PRO A 85 20.13 29.22 -12.74
C PRO A 85 18.61 29.03 -12.75
N LYS A 86 18.09 28.35 -13.79
CA LYS A 86 16.66 28.02 -13.89
C LYS A 86 16.20 27.27 -12.65
N GLY A 87 15.14 27.76 -11.99
CA GLY A 87 14.56 27.18 -10.79
C GLY A 87 15.24 27.57 -9.47
N TYR A 88 16.21 28.50 -9.50
CA TYR A 88 16.90 29.01 -8.31
C TYR A 88 15.95 29.49 -7.22
N PHE A 89 14.95 30.31 -7.55
CA PHE A 89 13.99 30.79 -6.55
C PHE A 89 13.02 29.70 -6.11
N LYS A 90 12.62 28.80 -7.01
CA LYS A 90 11.73 27.68 -6.69
C LYS A 90 12.37 26.75 -5.65
N ALA A 91 13.65 26.45 -5.80
CA ALA A 91 14.41 25.62 -4.85
C ALA A 91 14.46 26.22 -3.43
N LYS A 92 14.19 27.52 -3.27
CA LYS A 92 14.19 28.21 -1.97
C LYS A 92 12.79 28.43 -1.39
N LEU A 93 11.75 27.92 -2.05
CA LEU A 93 10.38 28.02 -1.56
C LEU A 93 10.18 27.10 -0.34
N PRO A 94 9.37 27.52 0.64
CA PRO A 94 9.11 26.72 1.86
C PRO A 94 8.33 25.43 1.59
N HIS A 95 7.84 25.21 0.37
CA HIS A 95 7.20 23.98 -0.06
C HIS A 95 7.49 23.71 -1.55
N GLN A 96 8.72 23.30 -1.83
CA GLN A 96 9.25 23.14 -3.19
C GLN A 96 8.43 22.20 -4.07
N ALA A 97 7.97 21.06 -3.52
CA ALA A 97 7.30 20.03 -4.30
C ALA A 97 5.79 20.26 -4.49
N ARG A 98 5.24 21.38 -3.97
CA ARG A 98 3.81 21.70 -4.09
C ARG A 98 3.42 21.82 -5.56
N ALA A 99 2.39 21.08 -5.96
CA ALA A 99 1.80 21.23 -7.28
C ALA A 99 1.26 22.66 -7.48
N PRO A 100 1.60 23.35 -8.59
CA PRO A 100 1.08 24.68 -8.85
C PRO A 100 -0.44 24.64 -9.11
N ALA A 101 -1.14 25.66 -8.63
CA ALA A 101 -2.52 25.89 -9.06
C ALA A 101 -2.55 26.41 -10.52
N GLY A 102 -3.60 26.07 -11.27
CA GLY A 102 -3.80 26.56 -12.64
C GLY A 102 -3.32 25.62 -13.75
N LEU A 103 -2.99 24.37 -13.45
CA LEU A 103 -2.70 23.35 -14.47
C LEU A 103 -3.95 23.07 -15.33
N ASN A 104 -3.79 23.11 -16.66
CA ASN A 104 -4.86 22.93 -17.62
C ASN A 104 -5.11 21.43 -17.88
N LEU A 105 -6.08 20.89 -17.14
CA LEU A 105 -6.52 19.49 -17.20
C LEU A 105 -7.99 19.39 -17.65
N GLY A 106 -8.37 20.18 -18.67
CA GLY A 106 -9.72 20.17 -19.24
C GLY A 106 -10.21 18.74 -19.57
N GLY A 107 -11.47 18.45 -19.26
CA GLY A 107 -12.08 17.14 -19.47
C GLY A 107 -11.74 16.06 -18.43
N ILE A 108 -10.81 16.32 -17.50
CA ILE A 108 -10.43 15.37 -16.44
C ILE A 108 -11.20 15.67 -15.14
N PRO A 109 -11.83 14.69 -14.47
CA PRO A 109 -12.51 14.91 -13.19
C PRO A 109 -11.60 15.45 -12.09
N ARG A 110 -12.10 16.37 -11.24
CA ARG A 110 -11.32 17.02 -10.16
C ARG A 110 -10.57 16.03 -9.26
N ALA A 111 -11.21 14.91 -8.93
CA ALA A 111 -10.61 13.81 -8.18
C ALA A 111 -9.33 13.26 -8.82
N GLU A 112 -9.36 13.07 -10.13
CA GLU A 112 -8.19 12.61 -10.88
C GLU A 112 -7.15 13.73 -11.03
N GLN A 113 -7.57 14.96 -11.28
CA GLN A 113 -6.66 16.12 -11.34
C GLN A 113 -5.80 16.23 -10.07
N ARG A 114 -6.39 16.04 -8.88
CA ARG A 114 -5.66 16.07 -7.60
C ARG A 114 -4.56 15.00 -7.52
N ARG A 115 -4.79 13.82 -8.10
CA ARG A 115 -3.83 12.71 -8.13
C ARG A 115 -2.70 12.99 -9.12
N LEU A 116 -3.03 13.56 -10.28
CA LEU A 116 -2.06 13.87 -11.33
C LEU A 116 -1.18 15.07 -10.98
N ALA A 117 -1.76 16.12 -10.38
CA ALA A 117 -1.11 17.42 -10.22
C ALA A 117 0.27 17.38 -9.56
N TRP A 118 0.49 16.48 -8.58
CA TRP A 118 1.80 16.34 -7.96
C TRP A 118 2.87 15.84 -8.92
N HIS A 119 2.51 15.06 -9.93
CA HIS A 119 3.43 14.40 -10.86
C HIS A 119 3.59 15.13 -12.20
N LEU A 120 2.93 16.28 -12.37
CA LEU A 120 3.07 17.11 -13.56
C LEU A 120 4.21 18.11 -13.37
N PRO A 121 4.92 18.48 -14.45
CA PRO A 121 5.91 19.54 -14.40
C PRO A 121 5.24 20.91 -14.26
N ASP A 122 5.98 21.89 -13.75
CA ASP A 122 5.44 23.24 -13.52
C ASP A 122 5.06 23.95 -14.83
N ASP A 123 5.81 23.67 -15.90
CA ASP A 123 5.63 24.20 -17.26
C ASP A 123 4.66 23.36 -18.10
N PHE A 124 3.89 22.46 -17.48
CA PHE A 124 2.99 21.53 -18.19
C PHE A 124 2.02 22.25 -19.15
N ASN A 125 1.56 23.45 -18.81
CA ASN A 125 0.65 24.21 -19.66
C ASN A 125 1.32 24.76 -20.93
N ASP A 126 2.63 24.99 -20.87
CA ASP A 126 3.41 25.61 -21.94
C ASP A 126 3.93 24.55 -22.93
N ARG A 127 3.83 23.27 -22.56
CA ARG A 127 4.23 22.14 -23.42
C ARG A 127 3.21 21.89 -24.54
N PRO A 128 3.66 21.42 -25.72
CA PRO A 128 2.79 21.00 -26.80
C PRO A 128 1.73 19.97 -26.35
N LEU A 129 0.56 19.98 -26.99
CA LEU A 129 -0.56 19.08 -26.65
C LEU A 129 -0.17 17.60 -26.71
N ALA A 130 0.66 17.21 -27.67
CA ALA A 130 1.17 15.85 -27.82
C ALA A 130 1.99 15.42 -26.59
N GLU A 131 2.94 16.25 -26.16
CA GLU A 131 3.78 16.00 -24.99
C GLU A 131 2.95 15.99 -23.70
N ARG A 132 1.97 16.89 -23.57
CA ARG A 132 1.02 16.85 -22.46
C ARG A 132 0.27 15.52 -22.38
N GLY A 133 -0.18 14.99 -23.52
CA GLY A 133 -0.83 13.69 -23.62
C GLY A 133 0.09 12.55 -23.19
N GLU A 134 1.34 12.58 -23.64
CA GLU A 134 2.39 11.62 -23.26
C GLU A 134 2.64 11.63 -21.75
N ILE A 135 2.85 12.81 -21.15
CA ILE A 135 3.07 12.97 -19.71
C ILE A 135 1.88 12.41 -18.92
N LEU A 136 0.66 12.77 -19.31
CA LEU A 136 -0.56 12.29 -18.64
C LEU A 136 -0.68 10.77 -18.71
N ASN A 137 -0.41 10.19 -19.89
CA ASN A 137 -0.44 8.74 -20.06
C ASN A 137 0.64 8.05 -19.22
N TRP A 138 1.86 8.58 -19.21
CA TRP A 138 2.96 8.05 -18.41
C TRP A 138 2.65 8.10 -16.91
N VAL A 139 2.14 9.24 -16.40
CA VAL A 139 1.75 9.36 -14.98
C VAL A 139 0.64 8.36 -14.63
N ARG A 140 -0.39 8.23 -15.48
CA ARG A 140 -1.48 7.28 -15.25
C ARG A 140 -0.99 5.83 -15.22
N THR A 141 -0.17 5.45 -16.19
CA THR A 141 0.27 4.06 -16.38
C THR A 141 1.38 3.68 -15.41
N VAL A 142 2.41 4.49 -15.23
CA VAL A 142 3.58 4.17 -14.41
C VAL A 142 3.37 4.53 -12.95
N VAL A 143 2.88 5.74 -12.66
CA VAL A 143 2.80 6.25 -11.28
C VAL A 143 1.49 5.89 -10.60
N ILE A 144 0.34 6.14 -11.22
CA ILE A 144 -0.95 5.94 -10.53
C ILE A 144 -1.32 4.45 -10.55
N SER A 145 -1.55 3.88 -11.73
CA SER A 145 -1.98 2.50 -11.89
C SER A 145 -0.82 1.53 -11.65
N GLY A 146 0.36 1.79 -12.21
CA GLY A 146 1.48 0.85 -12.33
C GLY A 146 1.34 -0.03 -13.58
N ALA A 147 2.45 -0.18 -14.33
CA ALA A 147 2.44 -0.67 -15.71
C ALA A 147 2.42 -2.21 -15.87
N THR A 148 2.46 -2.97 -14.77
CA THR A 148 2.51 -4.44 -14.80
C THR A 148 1.23 -5.05 -15.41
N GLU A 149 1.34 -6.14 -16.18
CA GLU A 149 0.19 -6.88 -16.74
C GLU A 149 -0.84 -7.28 -15.68
N TYR A 150 -0.35 -7.75 -14.53
CA TYR A 150 -1.21 -8.14 -13.42
C TYR A 150 -2.11 -7.00 -12.93
N ARG A 151 -1.66 -5.75 -13.00
CA ARG A 151 -2.48 -4.59 -12.59
C ARG A 151 -3.54 -4.24 -13.60
N ARG A 152 -3.26 -4.39 -14.89
CA ARG A 152 -4.27 -4.28 -15.94
C ARG A 152 -5.38 -5.31 -15.69
N TYR A 153 -4.99 -6.57 -15.45
CA TYR A 153 -5.93 -7.61 -15.04
C TYR A 153 -6.72 -7.25 -13.78
N GLN A 154 -6.07 -6.78 -12.70
CA GLN A 154 -6.76 -6.40 -11.47
C GLN A 154 -7.78 -5.27 -11.70
N ALA A 155 -7.41 -4.26 -12.49
CA ALA A 155 -8.30 -3.16 -12.82
C ALA A 155 -9.53 -3.64 -13.61
N GLU A 156 -9.35 -4.54 -14.58
CA GLU A 156 -10.45 -5.14 -15.34
C GLU A 156 -11.31 -6.08 -14.50
N ALA A 157 -10.69 -6.91 -13.65
CA ALA A 157 -11.39 -7.77 -12.72
C ALA A 157 -12.22 -6.96 -11.70
N ALA A 158 -11.74 -5.78 -11.31
CA ALA A 158 -12.44 -4.87 -10.40
C ALA A 158 -13.66 -4.21 -11.02
N LYS A 159 -13.77 -4.11 -12.37
CA LYS A 159 -14.99 -3.67 -13.07
C LYS A 159 -16.09 -4.73 -12.99
N ASN A 160 -15.68 -6.00 -13.01
CA ASN A 160 -16.59 -7.14 -13.01
C ASN A 160 -16.73 -7.77 -11.60
N ARG A 161 -17.23 -7.02 -10.62
CA ARG A 161 -17.44 -7.56 -9.25
C ARG A 161 -18.66 -8.48 -9.18
N TYR A 162 -18.48 -9.65 -8.57
CA TYR A 162 -19.55 -10.68 -8.48
C TYR A 162 -19.67 -11.36 -7.11
N GLY A 163 -18.79 -11.09 -6.15
CA GLY A 163 -18.81 -11.78 -4.86
C GLY A 163 -20.03 -11.44 -3.99
N LEU A 164 -20.56 -12.43 -3.26
CA LEU A 164 -21.58 -12.23 -2.25
C LEU A 164 -20.99 -11.64 -0.96
N CYS A 165 -21.79 -10.83 -0.27
CA CYS A 165 -21.42 -10.23 1.01
C CYS A 165 -22.13 -10.89 2.19
N PHE A 166 -21.47 -10.92 3.36
CA PHE A 166 -22.01 -11.40 4.64
C PHE A 166 -21.99 -10.29 5.70
N PRO A 167 -22.93 -9.34 5.67
CA PRO A 167 -22.86 -8.13 6.49
C PRO A 167 -22.93 -8.39 8.00
N THR A 168 -23.75 -9.37 8.41
CA THR A 168 -23.93 -9.77 9.82
C THR A 168 -22.66 -10.32 10.46
N LEU A 169 -21.75 -10.88 9.66
CA LEU A 169 -20.50 -11.48 10.14
C LEU A 169 -19.30 -10.56 10.02
N THR A 170 -19.32 -9.66 9.04
CA THR A 170 -18.19 -8.78 8.74
C THR A 170 -18.36 -7.37 9.30
N GLY A 171 -19.58 -7.01 9.74
CA GLY A 171 -19.96 -5.63 10.03
C GLY A 171 -19.94 -4.72 8.80
N ARG A 172 -19.60 -5.25 7.62
CA ARG A 172 -19.54 -4.51 6.36
C ARG A 172 -20.92 -4.51 5.74
N LYS A 173 -21.60 -3.36 5.77
CA LYS A 173 -22.80 -3.17 4.96
C LYS A 173 -22.47 -3.48 3.50
N PRO A 174 -23.39 -4.11 2.73
CA PRO A 174 -23.25 -4.13 1.27
C PRO A 174 -23.03 -2.68 0.85
N GLN A 175 -22.05 -2.40 -0.03
CA GLN A 175 -21.90 -1.02 -0.49
C GLN A 175 -23.14 -0.70 -1.35
N ALA A 176 -24.18 -0.17 -0.71
CA ALA A 176 -25.17 0.61 -1.42
C ALA A 176 -24.39 1.70 -2.14
N ILE A 177 -24.59 1.83 -3.45
CA ILE A 177 -24.04 2.93 -4.20
C ILE A 177 -24.73 4.20 -3.65
N SER A 178 -23.96 4.90 -2.81
CA SER A 178 -24.19 6.15 -2.04
C SER A 178 -24.09 5.85 -0.53
N ALA A 179 -23.09 6.27 0.23
CA ALA A 179 -22.56 7.62 0.36
C ALA A 179 -21.19 7.69 1.07
N LYS A 180 -20.27 6.73 0.84
CA LYS A 180 -18.92 6.75 1.46
C LYS A 180 -17.76 6.33 0.55
N LEU A 181 -17.97 6.25 -0.76
CA LEU A 181 -16.84 6.39 -1.68
C LEU A 181 -16.54 7.89 -1.75
N SER A 182 -15.32 8.28 -1.45
CA SER A 182 -14.87 9.64 -1.72
C SER A 182 -15.05 9.94 -3.22
N GLU A 183 -15.28 11.19 -3.62
CA GLU A 183 -15.25 11.57 -5.04
C GLU A 183 -13.96 11.06 -5.74
N ASP A 184 -12.89 10.82 -4.97
CA ASP A 184 -11.62 10.23 -5.39
C ASP A 184 -11.70 8.77 -5.89
N GLU A 185 -12.68 7.99 -5.41
CA GLU A 185 -12.87 6.60 -5.81
C GLU A 185 -13.80 6.46 -7.03
N ARG A 186 -14.79 7.35 -7.18
CA ARG A 186 -15.78 7.31 -8.30
C ARG A 186 -15.16 7.54 -9.67
N ALA A 187 -14.10 8.35 -9.78
CA ALA A 187 -13.48 8.70 -11.07
C ALA A 187 -12.68 7.55 -11.74
N VAL A 188 -12.62 6.37 -11.13
CA VAL A 188 -12.01 5.15 -11.71
C VAL A 188 -13.07 4.22 -12.33
N TYR A 189 -14.35 4.46 -12.01
CA TYR A 189 -15.47 3.61 -12.40
C TYR A 189 -16.33 4.33 -13.44
N HIS A 190 -16.68 3.63 -14.52
CA HIS A 190 -17.61 4.16 -15.52
C HIS A 190 -19.05 3.95 -15.01
N ASP A 191 -19.93 4.92 -15.28
CA ASP A 191 -21.31 4.99 -14.76
C ASP A 191 -22.19 3.76 -15.13
N ASP A 192 -21.76 2.91 -16.06
CA ASP A 192 -22.44 1.66 -16.42
C ASP A 192 -22.17 0.47 -15.46
N ASP A 193 -21.30 0.63 -14.45
CA ASP A 193 -20.94 -0.38 -13.43
C ASP A 193 -22.08 -0.70 -12.41
N ALA A 194 -23.29 -0.20 -12.63
CA ALA A 194 -24.33 -0.01 -11.61
C ALA A 194 -25.13 -1.28 -11.18
N LEU A 195 -25.10 -2.39 -11.92
CA LEU A 195 -26.17 -3.42 -11.79
C LEU A 195 -25.81 -4.76 -11.14
N LEU A 196 -24.56 -5.02 -10.73
CA LEU A 196 -24.19 -6.33 -10.16
C LEU A 196 -23.35 -6.31 -8.88
N SER A 197 -22.96 -5.14 -8.37
CA SER A 197 -22.14 -5.05 -7.15
C SER A 197 -22.98 -5.16 -5.86
N ASN A 198 -22.59 -6.09 -4.98
CA ASN A 198 -23.10 -6.29 -3.61
C ASN A 198 -24.45 -7.00 -3.43
N LYS A 199 -24.63 -8.14 -4.07
CA LYS A 199 -25.71 -9.04 -3.64
C LYS A 199 -25.39 -9.59 -2.23
N ILE A 200 -26.26 -9.25 -1.28
CA ILE A 200 -26.22 -9.82 0.07
C ILE A 200 -26.50 -11.32 -0.04
N ALA A 201 -25.73 -12.15 0.67
CA ALA A 201 -26.00 -13.57 0.74
C ALA A 201 -27.41 -13.84 1.30
N PRO A 202 -28.11 -14.87 0.80
CA PRO A 202 -29.44 -15.21 1.31
C PRO A 202 -29.38 -15.59 2.80
N PRO A 203 -30.46 -15.39 3.59
CA PRO A 203 -30.46 -15.65 5.02
C PRO A 203 -30.03 -17.08 5.36
N GLY A 204 -30.52 -18.07 4.61
CA GLY A 204 -30.17 -19.47 4.81
C GLY A 204 -28.67 -19.76 4.67
N LEU A 205 -27.99 -19.21 3.66
CA LEU A 205 -26.53 -19.37 3.50
C LEU A 205 -25.77 -18.59 4.60
N THR A 206 -26.28 -17.42 4.97
CA THR A 206 -25.68 -16.58 6.02
C THR A 206 -25.66 -17.30 7.36
N THR A 207 -26.74 -18.00 7.72
CA THR A 207 -26.82 -18.82 8.94
C THR A 207 -25.78 -19.95 8.93
N GLU A 208 -25.67 -20.69 7.84
CA GLU A 208 -24.68 -21.79 7.73
C GLU A 208 -23.24 -21.29 7.84
N ILE A 209 -22.92 -20.18 7.18
CA ILE A 209 -21.58 -19.58 7.25
C ILE A 209 -21.30 -19.03 8.66
N THR A 210 -22.32 -18.51 9.35
CA THR A 210 -22.21 -18.08 10.76
C THR A 210 -21.83 -19.26 11.66
N GLN A 211 -22.48 -20.42 11.46
CA GLN A 211 -22.16 -21.65 12.19
C GLN A 211 -20.74 -22.15 11.87
N LEU A 212 -20.33 -22.13 10.60
CA LEU A 212 -18.96 -22.49 10.20
C LEU A 212 -17.92 -21.57 10.86
N VAL A 213 -18.16 -20.25 10.86
CA VAL A 213 -17.27 -19.29 11.50
C VAL A 213 -17.20 -19.55 12.99
N ARG A 214 -18.34 -19.69 13.69
CA ARG A 214 -18.38 -20.05 15.12
C ARG A 214 -17.57 -21.31 15.39
N PHE A 215 -17.79 -22.37 14.61
CA PHE A 215 -17.04 -23.61 14.72
C PHE A 215 -15.53 -23.38 14.55
N LYS A 216 -15.10 -22.60 13.56
CA LYS A 216 -13.67 -22.37 13.31
C LYS A 216 -13.01 -21.32 14.20
N SER A 217 -13.75 -20.43 14.85
CA SER A 217 -13.17 -19.34 15.64
C SER A 217 -13.39 -19.45 17.16
N ALA A 218 -14.30 -20.31 17.63
CA ALA A 218 -14.56 -20.48 19.05
C ALA A 218 -13.32 -20.99 19.81
N THR A 219 -13.17 -20.61 21.08
CA THR A 219 -12.05 -21.08 21.92
C THR A 219 -12.07 -22.60 22.06
N LEU A 220 -13.22 -23.15 22.42
CA LEU A 220 -13.49 -24.60 22.49
C LEU A 220 -14.57 -24.96 21.46
N THR A 221 -14.54 -26.20 20.97
CA THR A 221 -15.61 -26.71 20.13
C THR A 221 -16.87 -26.96 20.95
N ASP A 222 -18.03 -26.85 20.29
CA ASP A 222 -19.30 -27.28 20.88
C ASP A 222 -19.25 -28.81 21.14
N ILE A 223 -19.99 -29.28 22.15
CA ILE A 223 -20.02 -30.71 22.53
C ILE A 223 -20.43 -31.57 21.32
N GLY A 224 -19.71 -32.67 21.09
CA GLY A 224 -19.94 -33.57 19.95
C GLY A 224 -19.23 -33.17 18.66
N PHE A 225 -18.65 -31.96 18.60
CA PHE A 225 -17.85 -31.53 17.46
C PHE A 225 -16.35 -31.70 17.69
N GLN A 226 -15.65 -32.18 16.68
CA GLN A 226 -14.19 -32.22 16.63
C GLN A 226 -13.66 -31.22 15.60
N ARG A 227 -12.55 -30.55 15.90
CA ARG A 227 -11.99 -29.50 15.05
C ARG A 227 -10.48 -29.61 14.92
N SER A 228 -10.03 -29.53 13.67
CA SER A 228 -8.64 -29.26 13.32
C SER A 228 -8.46 -27.77 12.99
N GLY A 229 -7.55 -27.13 13.73
CA GLY A 229 -7.13 -25.74 13.54
C GLY A 229 -8.19 -24.70 13.92
N VAL A 230 -7.72 -23.49 14.25
CA VAL A 230 -8.57 -22.35 14.63
C VAL A 230 -8.31 -21.20 13.66
N TRP A 231 -9.38 -20.54 13.20
CA TRP A 231 -9.31 -19.33 12.41
C TRP A 231 -9.23 -18.12 13.32
N ASN A 232 -8.22 -17.28 13.09
CA ASN A 232 -8.21 -15.91 13.63
C ASN A 232 -9.08 -14.99 12.77
N GLU A 233 -9.25 -13.74 13.20
CA GLU A 233 -10.07 -12.74 12.50
C GLU A 233 -9.67 -12.56 11.03
N GLU A 234 -8.38 -12.48 10.73
CA GLU A 234 -7.92 -12.32 9.34
C GLU A 234 -8.20 -13.56 8.48
N THR A 235 -8.00 -14.75 9.04
CA THR A 235 -8.32 -16.00 8.35
C THR A 235 -9.82 -16.07 8.08
N THR A 236 -10.65 -15.74 9.07
CA THR A 236 -12.11 -15.67 8.91
C THR A 236 -12.49 -14.71 7.80
N ALA A 237 -11.98 -13.47 7.79
CA ALA A 237 -12.27 -12.49 6.76
C ALA A 237 -11.88 -12.99 5.35
N MET A 238 -10.69 -13.58 5.21
CA MET A 238 -10.22 -14.17 3.94
C MET A 238 -11.10 -15.33 3.48
N ARG A 239 -11.51 -16.22 4.39
CA ARG A 239 -12.38 -17.37 4.06
C ARG A 239 -13.77 -16.91 3.64
N LEU A 240 -14.32 -15.89 4.30
CA LEU A 240 -15.59 -15.27 3.91
C LEU A 240 -15.50 -14.65 2.51
N GLU A 241 -14.40 -13.96 2.19
CA GLU A 241 -14.19 -13.40 0.84
C GLU A 241 -14.11 -14.51 -0.22
N HIS A 242 -13.36 -15.57 0.03
CA HIS A 242 -13.24 -16.70 -0.90
C HIS A 242 -14.59 -17.40 -1.14
N LEU A 243 -15.34 -17.69 -0.08
CA LEU A 243 -16.68 -18.27 -0.19
C LEU A 243 -17.64 -17.30 -0.90
N GLY A 244 -17.57 -16.01 -0.57
CA GLY A 244 -18.35 -14.96 -1.23
C GLY A 244 -18.11 -14.92 -2.74
N LEU A 245 -16.85 -15.01 -3.18
CA LEU A 245 -16.51 -15.10 -4.60
C LEU A 245 -17.03 -16.38 -5.25
N MET A 246 -16.91 -17.53 -4.58
CA MET A 246 -17.38 -18.82 -5.13
C MET A 246 -18.89 -18.83 -5.33
N PHE A 247 -19.66 -18.48 -4.29
CA PHE A 247 -21.12 -18.38 -4.39
C PHE A 247 -21.57 -17.23 -5.28
N GLY A 248 -20.80 -16.15 -5.37
CA GLY A 248 -21.04 -15.07 -6.32
C GLY A 248 -20.99 -15.54 -7.77
N ALA A 249 -19.98 -16.37 -8.11
CA ALA A 249 -19.87 -16.97 -9.44
C ALA A 249 -21.02 -17.94 -9.73
N MET A 250 -21.48 -18.70 -8.72
CA MET A 250 -22.64 -19.59 -8.87
C MET A 250 -23.93 -18.82 -9.20
N VAL A 251 -24.15 -17.65 -8.59
CA VAL A 251 -25.35 -16.85 -8.81
C VAL A 251 -25.31 -16.04 -10.10
N ALA A 252 -24.12 -15.64 -10.55
CA ALA A 252 -24.00 -14.77 -11.69
C ALA A 252 -24.58 -15.40 -12.97
N SER A 253 -25.18 -14.58 -13.83
CA SER A 253 -25.86 -15.05 -15.04
C SER A 253 -24.87 -15.70 -16.01
N PRO A 254 -25.22 -16.85 -16.63
CA PRO A 254 -24.42 -17.46 -17.69
C PRO A 254 -24.25 -16.57 -18.92
N LYS A 255 -25.22 -15.69 -19.19
CA LYS A 255 -25.21 -14.78 -20.34
C LYS A 255 -24.60 -13.40 -20.03
N GLY A 256 -24.23 -13.13 -18.78
CA GLY A 256 -23.64 -11.85 -18.36
C GLY A 256 -22.13 -11.80 -18.53
N SER A 257 -21.51 -10.63 -18.30
CA SER A 257 -20.05 -10.44 -18.35
C SER A 257 -19.26 -11.33 -17.37
N ILE A 258 -19.93 -11.84 -16.34
CA ILE A 258 -19.35 -12.80 -15.39
C ILE A 258 -19.38 -14.23 -15.94
N GLY A 259 -20.39 -14.59 -16.73
CA GLY A 259 -20.59 -15.93 -17.27
C GLY A 259 -20.72 -17.00 -16.19
N GLY A 260 -21.49 -16.74 -15.13
CA GLY A 260 -21.63 -17.63 -13.97
C GLY A 260 -22.56 -18.82 -14.22
N LEU A 261 -22.93 -19.54 -13.15
CA LEU A 261 -23.76 -20.75 -13.27
C LEU A 261 -25.27 -20.46 -13.29
N GLY A 262 -25.71 -19.28 -12.84
CA GLY A 262 -27.12 -18.90 -12.82
C GLY A 262 -27.97 -19.55 -11.72
N ILE A 263 -27.37 -20.06 -10.63
CA ILE A 263 -28.11 -20.67 -9.52
C ILE A 263 -28.97 -19.60 -8.81
N PRO A 264 -30.28 -19.81 -8.62
CA PRO A 264 -31.12 -18.92 -7.82
C PRO A 264 -30.61 -18.80 -6.38
N MET A 265 -30.57 -17.58 -5.83
CA MET A 265 -29.99 -17.34 -4.49
C MET A 265 -30.61 -18.21 -3.39
N ARG A 266 -31.92 -18.47 -3.45
CA ARG A 266 -32.61 -19.33 -2.47
C ARG A 266 -32.09 -20.78 -2.42
N HIS A 267 -31.43 -21.26 -3.48
CA HIS A 267 -30.89 -22.62 -3.57
C HIS A 267 -29.43 -22.71 -3.06
N LEU A 268 -28.82 -21.61 -2.63
CA LEU A 268 -27.46 -21.64 -2.12
C LEU A 268 -27.40 -22.25 -0.71
N THR A 269 -26.49 -23.19 -0.54
CA THR A 269 -26.14 -23.84 0.72
C THR A 269 -24.68 -24.30 0.67
N LEU A 270 -23.99 -24.33 1.82
CA LEU A 270 -22.69 -24.94 1.98
C LEU A 270 -22.71 -26.45 1.65
N ALA A 271 -23.87 -27.13 1.71
CA ALA A 271 -23.99 -28.54 1.30
C ALA A 271 -23.60 -28.75 -0.18
N LEU A 272 -23.79 -27.74 -1.04
CA LEU A 272 -23.35 -27.81 -2.44
C LEU A 272 -21.85 -28.07 -2.56
N LEU A 273 -21.07 -27.63 -1.56
CA LEU A 273 -19.63 -27.81 -1.55
C LEU A 273 -19.20 -29.25 -1.35
N VAL A 274 -20.10 -30.22 -1.08
CA VAL A 274 -19.80 -31.67 -1.09
C VAL A 274 -19.78 -32.26 -2.51
N ILE A 275 -20.31 -31.56 -3.51
CA ILE A 275 -20.49 -32.10 -4.87
C ILE A 275 -19.20 -31.89 -5.71
N PRO A 276 -18.52 -32.96 -6.16
CA PRO A 276 -17.29 -32.83 -6.96
C PRO A 276 -17.47 -32.05 -8.26
N ARG A 277 -18.59 -32.23 -8.98
CA ARG A 277 -18.87 -31.55 -10.25
C ARG A 277 -18.90 -30.03 -10.12
N LEU A 278 -19.33 -29.52 -8.97
CA LEU A 278 -19.34 -28.07 -8.69
C LEU A 278 -17.93 -27.50 -8.57
N TRP A 279 -17.01 -28.25 -7.96
CA TRP A 279 -15.61 -27.85 -7.87
C TRP A 279 -14.94 -27.85 -9.23
N ASP A 280 -15.18 -28.88 -10.06
CA ASP A 280 -14.67 -28.96 -11.42
C ASP A 280 -15.21 -27.83 -12.31
N TRP A 281 -16.52 -27.52 -12.21
CA TRP A 281 -17.09 -26.34 -12.87
C TRP A 281 -16.39 -25.06 -12.41
N TYR A 282 -16.21 -24.87 -11.11
CA TYR A 282 -15.69 -23.62 -10.56
C TYR A 282 -14.23 -23.36 -10.96
N ILE A 283 -13.38 -24.38 -10.95
CA ILE A 283 -11.98 -24.26 -11.37
C ILE A 283 -11.88 -23.99 -12.88
N GLN A 284 -12.69 -24.66 -13.71
CA GLN A 284 -12.70 -24.44 -15.16
C GLN A 284 -13.25 -23.06 -15.51
N TRP A 285 -14.29 -22.61 -14.80
CA TRP A 285 -14.83 -21.25 -14.94
C TRP A 285 -13.78 -20.19 -14.62
N ARG A 286 -13.02 -20.38 -13.51
CA ARG A 286 -11.90 -19.51 -13.13
C ARG A 286 -10.79 -19.50 -14.18
N GLU A 287 -10.43 -20.68 -14.69
CA GLU A 287 -9.43 -20.82 -15.75
C GLU A 287 -9.88 -20.09 -17.01
N LYS A 288 -11.08 -20.34 -17.53
CA LYS A 288 -11.61 -19.66 -18.74
C LYS A 288 -11.63 -18.15 -18.58
N ARG A 289 -11.97 -17.65 -17.38
CA ARG A 289 -12.01 -16.22 -17.09
C ARG A 289 -10.62 -15.58 -16.97
N ARG A 290 -9.61 -16.33 -16.53
CA ARG A 290 -8.23 -15.83 -16.36
C ARG A 290 -7.31 -16.16 -17.54
N GLY A 291 -7.58 -17.24 -18.27
CA GLY A 291 -6.72 -17.90 -19.25
C GLY A 291 -5.79 -18.98 -18.69
N PHE A 292 -5.71 -19.19 -17.37
CA PHE A 292 -4.83 -20.19 -16.74
C PHE A 292 -5.16 -20.43 -15.25
N PHE A 293 -4.64 -21.53 -14.69
CA PHE A 293 -4.70 -21.83 -13.26
C PHE A 293 -3.63 -21.14 -12.42
N THR A 294 -3.95 -20.85 -11.16
CA THR A 294 -3.01 -20.31 -10.17
C THR A 294 -3.05 -21.14 -8.89
N ARG A 295 -2.18 -20.84 -7.93
CA ARG A 295 -2.25 -21.45 -6.58
C ARG A 295 -3.58 -21.20 -5.86
N TRP A 296 -4.33 -20.17 -6.27
CA TRP A 296 -5.63 -19.87 -5.66
C TRP A 296 -6.61 -21.04 -5.82
N GLU A 297 -6.66 -21.67 -6.99
CA GLU A 297 -7.56 -22.81 -7.24
C GLU A 297 -7.15 -24.02 -6.39
N VAL A 298 -5.85 -24.26 -6.23
CA VAL A 298 -5.29 -25.27 -5.31
C VAL A 298 -5.73 -25.00 -3.86
N ASP A 299 -5.59 -23.75 -3.40
CA ASP A 299 -5.95 -23.36 -2.04
C ASP A 299 -7.46 -23.43 -1.78
N MET A 300 -8.29 -23.26 -2.82
CA MET A 300 -9.73 -23.49 -2.73
C MET A 300 -10.08 -24.96 -2.59
N LEU A 301 -9.48 -25.84 -3.39
CA LEU A 301 -9.68 -27.28 -3.27
C LEU A 301 -9.23 -27.79 -1.89
N ARG A 302 -8.11 -27.29 -1.37
CA ARG A 302 -7.64 -27.57 0.00
C ARG A 302 -8.65 -27.12 1.07
N ASN A 303 -9.45 -26.09 0.82
CA ASN A 303 -10.54 -25.72 1.73
C ASN A 303 -11.68 -26.73 1.67
N GLY A 304 -12.06 -27.17 0.47
CA GLY A 304 -13.02 -28.25 0.27
C GLY A 304 -12.60 -29.50 1.07
N MET A 305 -11.35 -29.92 0.91
CA MET A 305 -10.76 -31.03 1.67
C MET A 305 -10.84 -30.80 3.19
N ALA A 306 -10.57 -29.59 3.67
CA ALA A 306 -10.62 -29.27 5.09
C ALA A 306 -12.06 -29.25 5.65
N PHE A 307 -13.06 -28.95 4.82
CA PHE A 307 -14.46 -28.98 5.22
C PHE A 307 -15.02 -30.40 5.28
N THR A 308 -14.52 -31.33 4.47
CA THR A 308 -14.99 -32.73 4.41
C THR A 308 -14.08 -33.74 5.12
N ARG A 309 -12.96 -33.28 5.70
CA ARG A 309 -11.98 -34.12 6.39
C ARG A 309 -12.65 -35.04 7.41
N GLN A 310 -12.20 -36.30 7.46
CA GLN A 310 -12.63 -37.28 8.45
C GLN A 310 -12.49 -36.69 9.87
N GLU A 311 -13.49 -36.96 10.71
CA GLU A 311 -13.66 -36.51 12.10
C GLU A 311 -13.82 -34.99 12.29
N THR A 312 -12.98 -34.18 11.64
CA THR A 312 -12.79 -32.76 11.98
C THR A 312 -13.36 -31.77 10.97
N GLY A 313 -13.84 -32.27 9.82
CA GLY A 313 -14.46 -31.47 8.78
C GLY A 313 -15.83 -30.96 9.22
N TRP A 314 -16.09 -29.67 9.06
CA TRP A 314 -17.36 -29.07 9.48
C TRP A 314 -18.54 -29.58 8.63
N LEU A 315 -18.39 -29.65 7.31
CA LEU A 315 -19.46 -30.16 6.43
C LEU A 315 -19.79 -31.61 6.76
N ARG A 316 -18.77 -32.43 7.03
CA ARG A 316 -18.96 -33.83 7.44
C ARG A 316 -19.82 -33.96 8.70
N GLN A 317 -19.63 -33.07 9.67
CA GLN A 317 -20.36 -33.06 10.94
C GLN A 317 -21.76 -32.40 10.83
N MET A 318 -22.14 -31.90 9.64
CA MET A 318 -23.40 -31.20 9.38
C MET A 318 -24.26 -31.93 8.35
N ALA A 319 -24.45 -33.25 8.52
CA ALA A 319 -25.30 -34.07 7.65
C ALA A 319 -26.71 -33.52 7.39
N PRO A 320 -27.41 -32.87 8.37
CA PRO A 320 -28.72 -32.28 8.11
C PRO A 320 -28.76 -31.21 6.99
N LEU A 321 -27.61 -30.67 6.57
CA LEU A 321 -27.56 -29.74 5.44
C LEU A 321 -27.92 -30.41 4.10
N ALA A 322 -27.84 -31.74 4.00
CA ALA A 322 -28.24 -32.48 2.82
C ALA A 322 -29.72 -32.25 2.43
N GLU A 323 -30.59 -31.98 3.42
CA GLU A 323 -32.00 -31.67 3.19
C GLU A 323 -32.21 -30.39 2.37
N ARG A 324 -31.25 -29.47 2.40
CA ARG A 324 -31.31 -28.21 1.64
C ARG A 324 -30.89 -28.33 0.18
N LEU A 325 -30.37 -29.50 -0.22
CA LEU A 325 -30.00 -29.73 -1.61
C LEU A 325 -31.25 -29.80 -2.49
N VAL A 326 -31.17 -29.14 -3.63
CA VAL A 326 -32.17 -29.19 -4.70
C VAL A 326 -31.47 -29.51 -6.01
N PRO A 327 -32.16 -30.12 -7.00
CA PRO A 327 -31.55 -30.40 -8.29
C PRO A 327 -31.04 -29.12 -8.96
N ILE A 328 -29.84 -29.19 -9.52
CA ILE A 328 -29.22 -28.10 -10.27
C ILE A 328 -28.71 -28.68 -11.58
N GLU A 329 -29.26 -28.20 -12.69
CA GLU A 329 -28.91 -28.65 -14.03
C GLU A 329 -27.39 -28.64 -14.24
N GLY A 330 -26.84 -29.75 -14.74
CA GLY A 330 -25.41 -29.95 -14.94
C GLY A 330 -24.58 -30.17 -13.67
N ILE A 331 -25.10 -29.91 -12.46
CA ILE A 331 -24.34 -30.00 -11.20
C ILE A 331 -24.77 -31.15 -10.28
N VAL A 332 -26.08 -31.37 -10.08
CA VAL A 332 -26.59 -32.49 -9.29
C VAL A 332 -28.04 -32.83 -9.67
N THR A 333 -28.34 -34.13 -9.83
CA THR A 333 -29.69 -34.65 -10.12
C THR A 333 -30.45 -34.99 -8.83
N VAL A 334 -31.74 -35.35 -8.95
CA VAL A 334 -32.56 -35.82 -7.81
C VAL A 334 -31.96 -37.10 -7.22
N ASP A 335 -31.69 -38.11 -8.05
CA ASP A 335 -31.16 -39.40 -7.59
C ASP A 335 -29.81 -39.24 -6.87
N GLU A 336 -28.95 -38.35 -7.36
CA GLU A 336 -27.69 -38.03 -6.71
C GLU A 336 -27.90 -37.38 -5.34
N ILE A 337 -28.91 -36.51 -5.19
CA ILE A 337 -29.26 -35.92 -3.89
C ILE A 337 -29.73 -36.99 -2.91
N ASP A 338 -30.54 -37.94 -3.36
CA ASP A 338 -31.03 -39.01 -2.49
C ASP A 338 -29.88 -39.91 -2.01
N VAL A 339 -28.90 -40.19 -2.88
CA VAL A 339 -27.65 -40.88 -2.47
C VAL A 339 -26.84 -40.04 -1.47
N LEU A 340 -26.75 -38.71 -1.66
CA LEU A 340 -26.07 -37.82 -0.73
C LEU A 340 -26.74 -37.78 0.65
N ARG A 341 -28.07 -37.82 0.70
CA ARG A 341 -28.87 -37.87 1.94
C ARG A 341 -28.71 -39.21 2.66
N ALA A 342 -28.69 -40.31 1.90
CA ALA A 342 -28.53 -41.65 2.45
C ALA A 342 -27.14 -41.87 3.06
N ASP A 343 -26.08 -41.34 2.44
CA ASP A 343 -24.70 -41.51 2.91
C ASP A 343 -23.84 -40.25 2.73
N TRP A 344 -24.07 -39.29 3.63
CA TRP A 344 -23.33 -38.03 3.68
C TRP A 344 -21.83 -38.21 3.94
N SER A 345 -21.46 -39.24 4.72
CA SER A 345 -20.07 -39.53 5.05
C SER A 345 -19.29 -39.97 3.82
N SER A 346 -19.83 -40.92 3.06
CA SER A 346 -19.23 -41.36 1.81
C SER A 346 -19.16 -40.23 0.78
N ALA A 347 -20.16 -39.35 0.74
CA ALA A 347 -20.11 -38.14 -0.09
C ALA A 347 -18.93 -37.22 0.25
N CYS A 348 -18.67 -37.00 1.54
CA CYS A 348 -17.53 -36.23 2.01
C CYS A 348 -16.19 -36.88 1.62
N ASP A 349 -16.08 -38.21 1.68
CA ASP A 349 -14.88 -38.95 1.26
C ASP A 349 -14.63 -38.88 -0.24
N ARG A 350 -15.69 -38.99 -1.05
CA ARG A 350 -15.62 -38.80 -2.50
C ARG A 350 -15.08 -37.42 -2.84
N LEU A 351 -15.60 -36.37 -2.21
CA LEU A 351 -15.07 -35.03 -2.44
C LEU A 351 -13.64 -34.87 -1.94
N HIS A 352 -13.33 -35.36 -0.74
CA HIS A 352 -11.99 -35.21 -0.19
C HIS A 352 -10.93 -35.80 -1.13
N SER A 353 -11.20 -37.00 -1.65
CA SER A 353 -10.36 -37.69 -2.62
C SER A 353 -10.28 -36.93 -3.96
N HIS A 354 -11.42 -36.49 -4.48
CA HIS A 354 -11.51 -35.69 -5.72
C HIS A 354 -10.70 -34.39 -5.63
N ALA A 355 -10.93 -33.61 -4.58
CA ALA A 355 -10.26 -32.34 -4.37
C ALA A 355 -8.74 -32.52 -4.15
N SER A 356 -8.32 -33.59 -3.48
CA SER A 356 -6.91 -33.93 -3.30
C SER A 356 -6.22 -34.27 -4.63
N ALA A 357 -6.84 -35.11 -5.46
CA ALA A 357 -6.33 -35.45 -6.79
C ALA A 357 -6.26 -34.21 -7.69
N ARG A 358 -7.35 -33.46 -7.77
CA ARG A 358 -7.43 -32.26 -8.60
C ARG A 358 -6.46 -31.16 -8.16
N ALA A 359 -6.25 -30.99 -6.85
CA ALA A 359 -5.28 -30.03 -6.33
C ALA A 359 -3.85 -30.35 -6.82
N LYS A 360 -3.46 -31.64 -6.84
CA LYS A 360 -2.15 -32.08 -7.34
C LYS A 360 -1.99 -31.86 -8.84
N GLU A 361 -3.04 -32.10 -9.63
CA GLU A 361 -3.04 -31.84 -11.07
C GLU A 361 -2.88 -30.34 -11.36
N ILE A 362 -3.70 -29.50 -10.72
CA ILE A 362 -3.63 -28.05 -10.91
C ILE A 362 -2.27 -27.51 -10.46
N GLU A 363 -1.71 -28.00 -9.36
CA GLU A 363 -0.42 -27.54 -8.84
C GLU A 363 0.73 -27.71 -9.85
N ARG A 364 0.65 -28.71 -10.76
CA ARG A 364 1.65 -28.94 -11.82
C ARG A 364 1.55 -27.93 -12.97
N VAL A 365 0.36 -27.41 -13.25
CA VAL A 365 0.10 -26.49 -14.36
C VAL A 365 -0.13 -25.04 -13.91
N ALA A 366 -0.25 -24.81 -12.61
CA ALA A 366 -0.51 -23.50 -12.04
C ALA A 366 0.63 -22.53 -12.35
N ARG A 367 0.28 -21.40 -12.96
CA ARG A 367 1.21 -20.32 -13.27
C ARG A 367 1.20 -19.26 -12.19
N VAL A 368 2.33 -18.61 -12.02
CA VAL A 368 2.44 -17.41 -11.19
C VAL A 368 1.87 -16.25 -11.99
N HIS A 369 0.72 -15.72 -11.57
CA HIS A 369 0.05 -14.62 -12.28
C HIS A 369 0.83 -13.29 -12.23
N ARG A 370 1.65 -13.10 -11.19
CA ARG A 370 2.51 -11.93 -11.07
C ARG A 370 3.82 -12.33 -10.45
N ASP A 371 4.92 -11.81 -10.96
CA ASP A 371 6.11 -11.75 -10.14
C ASP A 371 5.88 -10.68 -9.04
N PRO A 372 5.78 -11.07 -7.74
CA PRO A 372 5.57 -10.10 -6.66
C PRO A 372 6.70 -9.07 -6.54
N PHE A 373 7.86 -9.36 -7.15
CA PHE A 373 9.03 -8.50 -7.13
C PHE A 373 9.10 -7.52 -8.30
N GLU A 374 8.34 -7.75 -9.39
CA GLU A 374 8.35 -6.90 -10.60
C GLU A 374 8.31 -5.39 -10.27
N PRO A 375 7.46 -4.91 -9.33
CA PRO A 375 7.40 -3.48 -9.03
C PRO A 375 8.67 -2.89 -8.38
N ILE A 376 9.54 -3.75 -7.84
CA ILE A 376 10.74 -3.38 -7.09
C ILE A 376 12.02 -4.00 -7.64
N LEU A 377 11.97 -4.65 -8.81
CA LEU A 377 13.16 -5.25 -9.44
C LEU A 377 14.34 -4.27 -9.54
N PRO A 378 14.18 -2.99 -9.94
CA PRO A 378 15.29 -2.04 -9.99
C PRO A 378 16.02 -1.86 -8.66
N VAL A 379 15.33 -2.08 -7.53
CA VAL A 379 15.92 -2.05 -6.19
C VAL A 379 16.57 -3.39 -5.86
N LEU A 380 15.90 -4.50 -6.14
CA LEU A 380 16.40 -5.83 -5.79
C LEU A 380 17.61 -6.23 -6.64
N GLU A 381 17.73 -5.71 -7.86
CA GLU A 381 18.84 -5.96 -8.78
C GLU A 381 20.07 -5.13 -8.43
N ALA A 382 19.91 -3.97 -7.78
CA ALA A 382 21.02 -3.16 -7.30
C ALA A 382 21.96 -3.92 -6.34
N ASP A 383 23.24 -3.53 -6.30
CA ASP A 383 24.25 -4.14 -5.42
C ASP A 383 23.89 -3.98 -3.94
N SER A 384 23.31 -2.83 -3.60
CA SER A 384 22.80 -2.53 -2.27
C SER A 384 21.30 -2.21 -2.34
N PRO A 385 20.41 -3.22 -2.26
CA PRO A 385 18.96 -2.98 -2.31
C PRO A 385 18.47 -2.04 -1.20
N VAL A 386 18.98 -2.17 0.02
CA VAL A 386 18.68 -1.24 1.12
C VAL A 386 19.23 0.16 0.81
N GLY A 387 20.43 0.27 0.25
CA GLY A 387 21.01 1.55 -0.17
C GLY A 387 20.16 2.27 -1.22
N GLU A 388 19.70 1.53 -2.23
CA GLU A 388 18.84 2.05 -3.29
C GLU A 388 17.48 2.50 -2.74
N TYR A 389 16.84 1.68 -1.91
CA TYR A 389 15.54 2.01 -1.30
C TYR A 389 15.63 3.14 -0.26
N ARG A 390 16.79 3.30 0.42
CA ARG A 390 17.03 4.40 1.38
C ARG A 390 16.92 5.77 0.72
N LYS A 391 17.27 5.90 -0.57
CA LYS A 391 17.16 7.16 -1.32
C LYS A 391 15.75 7.75 -1.27
N ILE A 392 14.71 6.92 -1.11
CA ILE A 392 13.32 7.37 -0.95
C ILE A 392 13.16 8.21 0.32
N ALA A 393 13.81 7.82 1.43
CA ALA A 393 13.77 8.59 2.67
C ALA A 393 14.50 9.94 2.52
N ASP A 394 15.64 9.95 1.82
CA ASP A 394 16.40 11.16 1.54
C ASP A 394 15.59 12.13 0.67
N GLU A 395 14.90 11.62 -0.36
CA GLU A 395 14.01 12.40 -1.23
C GLU A 395 12.83 13.02 -0.46
N ILE A 396 12.26 12.30 0.51
CA ILE A 396 11.20 12.84 1.39
C ILE A 396 11.73 14.01 2.20
N LEU A 397 12.92 13.90 2.80
CA LEU A 397 13.52 14.97 3.59
C LEU A 397 13.90 16.16 2.71
N ARG A 398 14.46 15.91 1.52
CA ARG A 398 14.82 16.95 0.55
C ARG A 398 13.61 17.80 0.14
N LEU A 399 12.44 17.17 0.01
CA LEU A 399 11.19 17.82 -0.38
C LEU A 399 10.29 18.22 0.80
N ALA A 400 10.75 18.04 2.04
CA ALA A 400 9.97 18.29 3.23
C ALA A 400 9.57 19.78 3.33
N PRO A 401 8.27 20.09 3.50
CA PRO A 401 7.82 21.47 3.68
C PRO A 401 8.29 22.05 5.02
N ASP A 402 8.44 23.38 5.06
CA ASP A 402 8.69 24.11 6.30
C ASP A 402 7.54 23.88 7.31
N ALA A 403 7.88 23.38 8.50
CA ALA A 403 6.89 22.98 9.49
C ALA A 403 6.17 24.15 10.18
N ASN A 404 6.70 25.37 10.10
CA ASN A 404 6.10 26.56 10.68
C ASN A 404 5.08 27.19 9.72
N ARG A 405 5.38 27.19 8.42
CA ARG A 405 4.50 27.72 7.36
C ARG A 405 3.50 26.70 6.84
N HIS A 406 3.88 25.43 6.81
CA HIS A 406 3.09 24.33 6.25
C HIS A 406 3.02 23.13 7.22
N PRO A 407 2.49 23.32 8.44
CA PRO A 407 2.56 22.33 9.52
C PRO A 407 1.95 20.98 9.15
N ARG A 408 0.80 20.97 8.44
CA ARG A 408 0.14 19.72 8.01
C ARG A 408 0.95 18.98 6.95
N ALA A 409 1.45 19.67 5.93
CA ALA A 409 2.23 19.03 4.87
C ALA A 409 3.59 18.52 5.40
N ALA A 410 4.22 19.27 6.31
CA ALA A 410 5.41 18.83 7.03
C ALA A 410 5.14 17.60 7.91
N ALA A 411 4.00 17.56 8.62
CA ALA A 411 3.59 16.40 9.41
C ALA A 411 3.34 15.15 8.55
N GLU A 412 2.74 15.32 7.36
CA GLU A 412 2.57 14.24 6.38
C GLU A 412 3.92 13.75 5.85
N ALA A 413 4.86 14.64 5.54
CA ALA A 413 6.22 14.28 5.13
C ALA A 413 6.99 13.54 6.24
N ALA A 414 6.91 14.01 7.49
CA ALA A 414 7.52 13.34 8.65
C ALA A 414 6.96 11.91 8.84
N ARG A 415 5.64 11.73 8.70
CA ARG A 415 5.00 10.40 8.72
C ARG A 415 5.55 9.52 7.58
N SER A 416 5.63 10.06 6.36
CA SER A 416 6.15 9.34 5.20
C SER A 416 7.61 8.91 5.37
N PHE A 417 8.46 9.79 5.90
CA PHE A 417 9.85 9.50 6.22
C PHE A 417 9.97 8.34 7.21
N LEU A 418 9.23 8.41 8.32
CA LEU A 418 9.25 7.38 9.36
C LEU A 418 8.65 6.05 8.89
N LEU A 419 7.65 6.05 8.00
CA LEU A 419 7.14 4.83 7.39
C LEU A 419 8.24 4.04 6.67
N ILE A 420 9.04 4.75 5.85
CA ILE A 420 10.16 4.13 5.12
C ILE A 420 11.30 3.76 6.08
N ARG A 421 11.73 4.69 6.95
CA ARG A 421 12.86 4.46 7.87
C ARG A 421 12.62 3.33 8.85
N LEU A 422 11.47 3.32 9.54
CA LEU A 422 11.15 2.24 10.48
C LEU A 422 10.89 0.92 9.75
N GLY A 423 10.32 0.97 8.54
CA GLY A 423 10.17 -0.22 7.72
C GLY A 423 11.52 -0.87 7.36
N LEU A 424 12.55 -0.07 7.02
CA LEU A 424 13.91 -0.56 6.73
C LEU A 424 14.62 -1.09 7.98
N HIS A 425 14.38 -0.52 9.16
CA HIS A 425 15.02 -0.99 10.39
C HIS A 425 14.38 -2.23 11.00
N LEU A 426 13.05 -2.31 10.93
CA LEU A 426 12.30 -3.33 11.67
C LEU A 426 11.95 -4.56 10.83
N GLY A 427 11.82 -4.40 9.51
CA GLY A 427 11.40 -5.48 8.62
C GLY A 427 10.02 -6.06 8.96
N LEU A 428 9.17 -5.33 9.69
CA LEU A 428 7.88 -5.85 10.17
C LEU A 428 6.88 -6.05 9.04
N ARG A 429 5.98 -7.03 9.22
CA ARG A 429 4.78 -7.14 8.39
C ARG A 429 3.89 -5.91 8.59
N GLN A 430 3.13 -5.55 7.55
CA GLN A 430 2.29 -4.35 7.59
C GLN A 430 1.36 -4.30 8.81
N LYS A 431 0.79 -5.43 9.22
CA LYS A 431 -0.10 -5.50 10.41
C LYS A 431 0.62 -4.98 11.65
N ASN A 432 1.82 -5.49 11.90
CA ASN A 432 2.60 -5.16 13.09
C ASN A 432 3.04 -3.69 13.06
N LEU A 433 3.48 -3.19 11.90
CA LEU A 433 3.87 -1.79 11.74
C LEU A 433 2.67 -0.83 11.87
N ARG A 434 1.53 -1.17 11.26
CA ARG A 434 0.28 -0.41 11.32
C ARG A 434 -0.29 -0.34 12.73
N GLN A 435 -0.25 -1.46 13.46
CA GLN A 435 -0.85 -1.60 14.79
C GLN A 435 0.12 -1.25 15.92
N LEU A 436 1.38 -0.93 15.62
CA LEU A 436 2.39 -0.54 16.59
C LEU A 436 1.86 0.63 17.44
N LEU A 437 1.76 0.44 18.76
CA LEU A 437 1.39 1.47 19.72
C LEU A 437 2.58 2.39 19.97
N VAL A 438 2.32 3.61 20.44
CA VAL A 438 3.37 4.53 20.88
C VAL A 438 3.25 4.82 22.37
N CYS A 439 4.38 4.81 23.06
CA CYS A 439 4.54 5.35 24.39
C CYS A 439 5.49 6.56 24.31
N PRO A 440 5.00 7.79 24.56
CA PRO A 440 5.85 8.97 24.71
C PRO A 440 6.90 8.78 25.81
N ARG A 441 8.05 9.45 25.68
CA ARG A 441 9.18 9.29 26.63
C ARG A 441 8.85 9.65 28.08
N ASP A 442 7.84 10.50 28.28
CA ASP A 442 7.36 11.00 29.55
C ASP A 442 6.26 10.12 30.17
N GLN A 443 5.98 8.95 29.58
CA GLN A 443 4.96 8.01 30.07
C GLN A 443 5.55 6.65 30.38
N THR A 444 4.89 5.93 31.29
CA THR A 444 5.26 4.55 31.62
C THR A 444 4.84 3.62 30.48
N PRO A 445 5.77 2.84 29.91
CA PRO A 445 5.43 1.88 28.87
C PRO A 445 4.54 0.74 29.36
N ARG A 446 3.83 0.10 28.43
CA ARG A 446 3.03 -1.09 28.76
C ARG A 446 3.92 -2.28 29.09
N THR A 447 3.47 -3.10 30.03
CA THR A 447 4.10 -4.38 30.33
C THR A 447 3.93 -5.34 29.15
N GLU A 448 4.84 -6.31 29.02
CA GLU A 448 4.75 -7.35 27.99
C GLU A 448 3.41 -8.11 28.05
N ARG A 449 2.94 -8.44 29.26
CA ARG A 449 1.65 -9.11 29.47
C ARG A 449 0.46 -8.31 28.94
N GLN A 450 0.46 -6.98 29.13
CA GLN A 450 -0.58 -6.12 28.56
C GLN A 450 -0.53 -6.13 27.02
N LEU A 451 0.68 -6.12 26.44
CA LEU A 451 0.86 -6.18 25.00
C LEU A 451 0.47 -7.55 24.42
N GLU A 452 0.69 -8.64 25.14
CA GLU A 452 0.23 -10.00 24.78
C GLU A 452 -1.29 -10.08 24.71
N ILE A 453 -1.99 -9.54 25.71
CA ILE A 453 -3.46 -9.46 25.73
C ILE A 453 -3.96 -8.67 24.52
N LEU A 454 -3.31 -7.54 24.21
CA LEU A 454 -3.65 -6.71 23.05
C LEU A 454 -3.23 -7.32 21.71
N LYS A 455 -2.30 -8.29 21.72
CA LYS A 455 -1.61 -8.85 20.55
C LYS A 455 -1.00 -7.76 19.65
N ARG A 456 -0.39 -6.75 20.27
CA ARG A 456 0.20 -5.58 19.60
C ARG A 456 1.56 -5.24 20.18
N GLY A 457 2.41 -4.62 19.37
CA GLY A 457 3.70 -4.08 19.82
C GLY A 457 3.61 -2.63 20.26
N GLU A 458 4.69 -2.14 20.86
CA GLU A 458 4.84 -0.75 21.29
C GLU A 458 6.24 -0.22 20.93
N ILE A 459 6.30 1.01 20.40
CA ILE A 459 7.52 1.81 20.32
C ILE A 459 7.58 2.76 21.51
N ARG A 460 8.70 2.73 22.23
CA ARG A 460 8.88 3.36 23.54
C ARG A 460 10.34 3.73 23.78
N TRP A 461 10.60 4.57 24.77
CA TRP A 461 11.97 4.83 25.22
C TRP A 461 12.44 3.74 26.19
N SER A 462 13.67 3.26 26.02
CA SER A 462 14.37 2.40 26.97
C SER A 462 15.39 3.24 27.73
N ASP A 463 15.15 3.48 29.02
CA ASP A 463 16.11 4.18 29.87
C ASP A 463 17.40 3.38 30.05
N ARG A 464 17.28 2.04 30.13
CA ARG A 464 18.40 1.12 30.25
C ARG A 464 19.37 1.24 29.06
N ASP A 465 18.82 1.28 27.85
CA ASP A 465 19.61 1.25 26.62
C ASP A 465 19.77 2.65 26.00
N SER A 466 19.23 3.70 26.67
CA SER A 466 19.24 5.10 26.22
C SER A 466 18.78 5.27 24.76
N GLY A 467 17.70 4.60 24.38
CA GLY A 467 17.28 4.54 22.98
C GLY A 467 15.80 4.22 22.76
N TRP A 468 15.31 4.56 21.56
CA TRP A 468 13.96 4.16 21.12
C TRP A 468 13.93 2.65 20.86
N GLU A 469 13.13 1.94 21.64
CA GLU A 469 12.90 0.50 21.57
C GLU A 469 11.59 0.18 20.86
N VAL A 470 11.59 -0.86 20.04
CA VAL A 470 10.37 -1.55 19.59
C VAL A 470 10.28 -2.90 20.27
N LEU A 471 9.25 -3.09 21.11
CA LEU A 471 8.93 -4.37 21.73
C LEU A 471 7.61 -4.91 21.17
N ILE A 472 7.63 -6.15 20.69
CA ILE A 472 6.44 -6.83 20.16
C ILE A 472 6.39 -8.25 20.70
N PRO A 473 5.34 -8.64 21.44
CA PRO A 473 5.22 -10.00 21.96
C PRO A 473 5.08 -11.02 20.83
N ALA A 474 5.62 -12.22 21.01
CA ALA A 474 5.62 -13.28 19.98
C ALA A 474 4.21 -13.55 19.45
N VAL A 475 3.20 -13.57 20.33
CA VAL A 475 1.79 -13.83 20.01
C VAL A 475 1.15 -12.83 19.03
N ALA A 476 1.76 -11.66 18.85
CA ALA A 476 1.31 -10.68 17.85
C ALA A 476 1.74 -11.07 16.42
N PHE A 477 2.74 -11.93 16.26
CA PHE A 477 3.22 -12.39 14.96
C PHE A 477 2.44 -13.60 14.45
N LYS A 478 2.24 -13.65 13.13
CA LYS A 478 1.62 -14.80 12.45
C LYS A 478 2.40 -16.10 12.68
N ASN A 479 3.72 -16.01 12.85
CA ASN A 479 4.63 -17.14 13.05
C ASN A 479 5.14 -17.21 14.50
N ALA A 480 4.31 -16.85 15.48
CA ALA A 480 4.66 -16.90 16.91
C ALA A 480 5.31 -18.21 17.35
N GLY A 481 4.86 -19.35 16.78
CA GLY A 481 5.41 -20.68 17.08
C GLY A 481 6.63 -21.10 16.26
N SER A 482 7.20 -20.22 15.44
CA SER A 482 8.43 -20.54 14.69
C SER A 482 9.67 -20.50 15.58
N SER A 483 10.72 -21.21 15.14
CA SER A 483 12.03 -21.25 15.82
C SER A 483 12.64 -19.87 16.04
N PHE A 484 12.31 -18.87 15.21
CA PHE A 484 12.76 -17.50 15.36
C PHE A 484 12.43 -16.90 16.73
N PHE A 485 11.21 -17.11 17.23
CA PHE A 485 10.77 -16.49 18.48
C PHE A 485 11.16 -17.34 19.69
N GLY A 486 11.07 -18.67 19.60
CA GLY A 486 11.31 -19.55 20.75
C GLY A 486 10.52 -19.14 22.01
N GLY A 487 9.32 -18.57 21.82
CA GLY A 487 8.49 -18.02 22.89
C GLY A 487 8.88 -16.64 23.43
N ARG A 488 9.94 -16.01 22.92
CA ARG A 488 10.43 -14.69 23.34
C ARG A 488 9.87 -13.55 22.48
N PRO A 489 9.71 -12.33 23.02
CA PRO A 489 9.27 -11.18 22.25
C PRO A 489 10.34 -10.73 21.25
N PHE A 490 9.90 -10.08 20.18
CA PHE A 490 10.79 -9.26 19.36
C PHE A 490 11.15 -7.99 20.12
N ARG A 491 12.45 -7.70 20.21
CA ARG A 491 12.99 -6.51 20.87
C ARG A 491 14.11 -5.93 20.02
N LEU A 492 14.00 -4.67 19.63
CA LEU A 492 15.03 -3.96 18.89
C LEU A 492 15.18 -2.53 19.41
N ILE A 493 16.40 -2.16 19.81
CA ILE A 493 16.78 -0.75 19.99
C ILE A 493 17.10 -0.17 18.61
N LEU A 494 16.37 0.86 18.22
CA LEU A 494 16.59 1.56 16.96
C LEU A 494 17.91 2.31 17.02
N PRO A 495 18.76 2.24 15.98
CA PRO A 495 19.98 3.03 15.95
C PRO A 495 19.68 4.50 15.63
N ASP A 496 20.34 5.44 16.30
CA ASP A 496 20.19 6.87 16.02
C ASP A 496 21.04 7.32 14.82
N LEU A 497 20.76 6.74 13.65
CA LEU A 497 21.44 7.08 12.40
C LEU A 497 20.60 8.07 11.59
N GLY A 498 21.22 9.20 11.22
CA GLY A 498 20.56 10.26 10.45
C GLY A 498 19.44 10.94 11.23
N ASP A 499 19.71 11.32 12.48
CA ASP A 499 18.79 12.01 13.39
C ASP A 499 17.46 11.25 13.63
N LEU A 500 17.47 9.93 13.59
CA LEU A 500 16.24 9.14 13.69
C LEU A 500 15.49 9.47 14.99
N TYR A 501 16.19 9.65 16.10
CA TYR A 501 15.57 9.95 17.40
C TYR A 501 14.90 11.31 17.38
N ARG A 502 15.56 12.34 16.83
CA ARG A 502 14.97 13.67 16.64
C ARG A 502 13.71 13.59 15.78
N HIS A 503 13.73 12.82 14.69
CA HIS A 503 12.57 12.66 13.82
C HIS A 503 11.40 11.93 14.49
N ILE A 504 11.67 10.89 15.29
CA ILE A 504 10.65 10.21 16.09
C ILE A 504 10.06 11.17 17.12
N ASP A 505 10.90 11.90 17.87
CA ASP A 505 10.46 12.83 18.91
C ASP A 505 9.59 13.96 18.34
N GLN A 506 10.03 14.58 17.23
CA GLN A 506 9.25 15.61 16.54
C GLN A 506 7.93 15.05 16.02
N TYR A 507 7.93 13.82 15.52
CA TYR A 507 6.70 13.19 15.05
C TYR A 507 5.71 12.98 16.19
N VAL A 508 6.14 12.35 17.27
CA VAL A 508 5.30 12.02 18.43
C VAL A 508 4.80 13.28 19.14
N ARG A 509 5.67 14.27 19.39
CA ARG A 509 5.31 15.46 20.19
C ARG A 509 4.57 16.54 19.41
N ARG A 510 4.88 16.73 18.11
CA ARG A 510 4.36 17.85 17.31
C ARG A 510 3.52 17.41 16.13
N HIS A 511 4.04 16.54 15.27
CA HIS A 511 3.36 16.28 13.99
C HIS A 511 2.11 15.42 14.16
N ARG A 512 2.10 14.49 15.11
CA ARG A 512 0.97 13.58 15.34
C ARG A 512 -0.30 14.33 15.74
N SER A 513 -0.19 15.32 16.63
CA SER A 513 -1.34 16.18 17.00
C SER A 513 -1.87 17.01 15.84
N VAL A 514 -0.98 17.52 14.96
CA VAL A 514 -1.36 18.22 13.71
C VAL A 514 -2.13 17.29 12.76
N LEU A 515 -1.74 16.02 12.66
CA LEU A 515 -2.45 15.04 11.81
C LEU A 515 -3.80 14.65 12.41
N LEU A 516 -3.89 14.51 13.73
CA LEU A 516 -5.14 14.23 14.43
C LEU A 516 -6.14 15.38 14.29
N GLY A 517 -5.68 16.63 14.35
CA GLY A 517 -6.54 17.80 14.14
C GLY A 517 -7.77 17.84 15.05
N GLY A 518 -7.65 17.34 16.29
CA GLY A 518 -8.73 17.21 17.27
C GLY A 518 -9.56 15.91 17.19
N ALA A 519 -9.21 14.98 16.30
CA ALA A 519 -9.78 13.62 16.31
C ALA A 519 -9.31 12.81 17.54
N GLU A 520 -10.08 11.78 17.88
CA GLU A 520 -9.70 10.81 18.90
C GLU A 520 -8.41 10.09 18.51
N ASP A 521 -7.53 9.93 19.50
CA ASP A 521 -6.22 9.33 19.32
C ASP A 521 -6.30 7.79 19.42
N PRO A 522 -6.00 7.04 18.35
CA PRO A 522 -6.04 5.57 18.38
C PRO A 522 -4.87 4.92 19.13
N GLY A 523 -3.91 5.70 19.64
CA GLY A 523 -2.70 5.22 20.32
C GLY A 523 -1.66 4.54 19.42
N THR A 524 -1.92 4.38 18.11
CA THR A 524 -0.95 3.86 17.15
C THR A 524 0.14 4.87 16.84
N PHE A 525 1.37 4.42 16.61
CA PHE A 525 2.47 5.29 16.19
C PHE A 525 2.08 6.09 14.93
N PHE A 526 1.67 5.39 13.86
CA PHE A 526 1.19 6.03 12.63
C PHE A 526 -0.31 6.35 12.69
N VAL A 527 -0.66 7.57 12.30
CA VAL A 527 -2.05 8.06 12.20
C VAL A 527 -2.35 8.67 10.84
N LYS A 528 -3.59 8.54 10.37
CA LYS A 528 -4.12 9.24 9.18
C LYS A 528 -4.16 10.74 9.44
N SER A 529 -4.14 11.52 8.36
CA SER A 529 -4.48 12.94 8.45
C SER A 529 -6.00 13.02 8.57
N ALA A 530 -6.52 13.34 9.75
CA ALA A 530 -7.96 13.47 9.97
C ALA A 530 -8.56 14.52 9.03
N LYS A 531 -9.79 14.27 8.60
CA LYS A 531 -10.57 15.18 7.74
C LYS A 531 -11.82 15.61 8.49
N VAL A 532 -12.37 16.77 8.15
CA VAL A 532 -13.65 17.24 8.70
C VAL A 532 -14.75 16.17 8.55
N THR A 533 -14.73 15.45 7.42
CA THR A 533 -15.70 14.40 7.07
C THR A 533 -15.36 13.01 7.61
N SER A 534 -14.16 12.80 8.18
CA SER A 534 -13.73 11.51 8.71
C SER A 534 -12.78 11.73 9.89
N ARG A 535 -13.34 11.56 11.10
CA ARG A 535 -12.61 11.72 12.37
C ARG A 535 -11.87 10.45 12.80
N ASP A 536 -12.03 9.33 12.11
CA ASP A 536 -11.24 8.13 12.41
C ASP A 536 -9.80 8.34 11.89
N ALA A 537 -8.85 8.45 12.82
CA ALA A 537 -7.43 8.61 12.52
C ALA A 537 -6.67 7.26 12.43
N ALA A 538 -7.30 6.13 12.73
CA ALA A 538 -6.64 4.83 12.72
C ALA A 538 -6.46 4.29 11.29
N TYR A 539 -5.31 3.69 11.01
CA TYR A 539 -5.11 2.97 9.76
C TYR A 539 -5.72 1.56 9.83
N ASP A 540 -6.52 1.22 8.83
CA ASP A 540 -6.88 -0.16 8.50
C ASP A 540 -5.89 -0.75 7.48
N SER A 541 -6.09 -2.00 7.06
CA SER A 541 -5.19 -2.65 6.10
C SER A 541 -5.14 -1.96 4.74
N ASN A 542 -6.27 -1.41 4.27
CA ASN A 542 -6.37 -0.81 2.93
C ASN A 542 -5.77 0.60 2.93
N THR A 543 -6.17 1.42 3.88
CA THR A 543 -5.69 2.79 4.06
C THR A 543 -4.19 2.84 4.39
N PHE A 544 -3.64 1.85 5.12
CA PHE A 544 -2.20 1.75 5.35
C PHE A 544 -1.44 1.38 4.07
N TYR A 545 -1.98 0.43 3.29
CA TYR A 545 -1.42 0.07 1.98
C TYR A 545 -1.39 1.27 1.03
N GLU A 546 -2.50 2.00 0.93
CA GLU A 546 -2.60 3.19 0.08
C GLU A 546 -1.72 4.34 0.59
N ALA A 547 -1.57 4.52 1.90
CA ALA A 547 -0.62 5.48 2.45
C ALA A 547 0.82 5.16 2.04
N TRP A 548 1.23 3.89 2.12
CA TRP A 548 2.54 3.45 1.65
C TRP A 548 2.69 3.68 0.15
N ARG A 549 1.71 3.24 -0.64
CA ARG A 549 1.72 3.40 -2.10
C ARG A 549 1.84 4.88 -2.49
N LEU A 550 1.15 5.78 -1.81
CA LEU A 550 1.24 7.22 -2.05
C LEU A 550 2.64 7.77 -1.76
N VAL A 551 3.33 7.26 -0.74
CA VAL A 551 4.74 7.61 -0.48
C VAL A 551 5.62 7.19 -1.65
N ILE A 552 5.45 5.96 -2.14
CA ILE A 552 6.21 5.47 -3.30
C ILE A 552 5.91 6.28 -4.55
N GLN A 553 4.64 6.59 -4.82
CA GLN A 553 4.26 7.42 -5.97
C GLN A 553 4.90 8.80 -5.94
N ARG A 554 4.91 9.46 -4.78
CA ARG A 554 5.40 10.84 -4.63
C ARG A 554 6.91 10.96 -4.57
N TYR A 555 7.59 10.00 -3.95
CA TYR A 555 9.00 10.12 -3.59
C TYR A 555 9.85 8.93 -4.06
N GLY A 556 9.23 7.77 -4.29
CA GLY A 556 9.95 6.58 -4.72
C GLY A 556 10.23 6.57 -6.22
N ILE A 557 9.18 6.74 -7.03
CA ILE A 557 9.26 6.62 -8.49
C ILE A 557 9.92 7.87 -9.07
N PHE A 558 11.08 7.70 -9.71
CA PHE A 558 11.72 8.77 -10.46
C PHE A 558 10.85 9.17 -11.66
N ASN A 559 10.51 10.46 -11.73
CA ASN A 559 9.71 11.06 -12.78
C ASN A 559 10.60 11.94 -13.67
N PRO A 560 10.89 11.52 -14.92
CA PRO A 560 11.83 12.22 -15.80
C PRO A 560 11.33 13.61 -16.21
N TYR A 561 10.02 13.84 -16.24
CA TYR A 561 9.45 15.14 -16.60
C TYR A 561 9.60 16.19 -15.50
N THR A 562 9.79 15.77 -14.25
CA THR A 562 9.86 16.69 -13.10
C THR A 562 11.19 16.64 -12.35
N GLY A 563 12.06 15.67 -12.65
CA GLY A 563 13.32 15.43 -11.94
C GLY A 563 13.16 15.05 -10.47
N ARG A 564 11.97 14.62 -10.05
CA ARG A 564 11.65 14.22 -8.67
C ARG A 564 11.48 12.71 -8.57
N GLY A 565 11.62 12.19 -7.35
CA GLY A 565 11.58 10.77 -7.06
C GLY A 565 12.98 10.16 -7.00
N ALA A 566 13.11 9.03 -6.31
CA ALA A 566 14.41 8.51 -5.90
C ALA A 566 15.00 7.42 -6.80
N VAL A 567 14.15 6.54 -7.37
CA VAL A 567 14.61 5.30 -8.02
C VAL A 567 14.01 5.19 -9.42
N VAL A 568 14.88 5.02 -10.41
CA VAL A 568 14.50 4.83 -11.82
C VAL A 568 13.87 3.45 -12.02
N GLY A 569 12.76 3.40 -12.76
CA GLY A 569 12.04 2.15 -13.07
C GLY A 569 11.21 1.58 -11.90
N LEU A 570 11.29 2.16 -10.70
CA LEU A 570 10.46 1.72 -9.57
C LEU A 570 8.98 1.91 -9.91
N LEU A 571 8.16 0.91 -9.58
CA LEU A 571 6.71 1.00 -9.74
C LEU A 571 6.03 1.13 -8.36
N PRO A 572 4.78 1.61 -8.30
CA PRO A 572 4.07 1.74 -7.05
C PRO A 572 3.99 0.37 -6.38
N HIS A 573 4.03 0.27 -5.06
CA HIS A 573 3.93 -1.02 -4.38
C HIS A 573 3.55 -0.82 -2.91
N GLY A 574 3.31 -1.92 -2.20
CA GLY A 574 2.83 -1.92 -0.82
C GLY A 574 3.93 -2.17 0.21
N PRO A 575 3.59 -2.08 1.51
CA PRO A 575 4.53 -2.23 2.62
C PRO A 575 5.23 -3.58 2.70
N HIS A 576 4.70 -4.64 2.09
CA HIS A 576 5.34 -5.96 2.15
C HIS A 576 6.70 -5.97 1.43
N ASN A 577 6.82 -5.20 0.35
CA ASN A 577 7.99 -5.19 -0.50
C ASN A 577 9.26 -4.69 0.19
N ILE A 578 9.15 -3.92 1.28
CA ILE A 578 10.34 -3.53 2.05
C ILE A 578 11.02 -4.72 2.73
N ARG A 579 10.24 -5.75 3.08
CA ARG A 579 10.79 -7.00 3.63
C ARG A 579 11.56 -7.74 2.55
N ASP A 580 11.09 -7.71 1.31
CA ASP A 580 11.80 -8.29 0.17
C ASP A 580 13.13 -7.59 -0.06
N VAL A 581 13.16 -6.26 0.06
CA VAL A 581 14.39 -5.45 -0.02
C VAL A 581 15.37 -5.85 1.07
N LEU A 582 14.92 -5.98 2.33
CA LEU A 582 15.78 -6.34 3.46
C LEU A 582 16.33 -7.76 3.34
N ALA A 583 15.46 -8.74 3.09
CA ALA A 583 15.87 -10.13 2.94
C ALA A 583 16.87 -10.28 1.78
N THR A 584 16.59 -9.65 0.63
CA THR A 584 17.48 -9.69 -0.53
C THR A 584 18.80 -8.98 -0.26
N HIS A 585 18.80 -7.83 0.41
CA HIS A 585 20.03 -7.13 0.75
C HIS A 585 20.93 -7.97 1.66
N ILE A 586 20.40 -8.48 2.78
CA ILE A 586 21.19 -9.34 3.68
C ILE A 586 21.66 -10.61 2.97
N LEU A 587 20.81 -11.19 2.11
CA LEU A 587 21.18 -12.37 1.34
C LEU A 587 22.31 -12.10 0.35
N LYS A 588 22.28 -10.97 -0.39
CA LYS A 588 23.36 -10.57 -1.29
C LYS A 588 24.67 -10.28 -0.54
N GLN A 589 24.57 -9.64 0.62
CA GLN A 589 25.75 -9.23 1.40
C GLN A 589 26.40 -10.39 2.17
N THR A 590 25.63 -11.40 2.57
CA THR A 590 26.13 -12.45 3.47
C THR A 590 26.05 -13.86 2.89
N GLY A 591 25.28 -14.08 1.83
CA GLY A 591 24.95 -15.42 1.33
C GLY A 591 24.11 -16.28 2.29
N SER A 592 23.74 -15.77 3.47
CA SER A 592 23.11 -16.55 4.54
C SER A 592 21.60 -16.38 4.56
N PHE A 593 20.87 -17.46 4.28
CA PHE A 593 19.42 -17.50 4.43
C PHE A 593 18.96 -17.27 5.87
N GLU A 594 19.75 -17.72 6.85
CA GLU A 594 19.46 -17.55 8.27
C GLU A 594 19.52 -16.09 8.70
N ARG A 595 20.61 -15.39 8.36
CA ARG A 595 20.73 -13.95 8.67
C ARG A 595 19.63 -13.14 7.98
N ALA A 596 19.30 -13.49 6.74
CA ALA A 596 18.22 -12.85 6.00
C ALA A 596 16.84 -13.13 6.64
N SER A 597 16.63 -14.31 7.21
CA SER A 597 15.36 -14.65 7.87
C SER A 597 15.18 -13.88 9.17
N TYR A 598 16.26 -13.58 9.90
CA TYR A 598 16.22 -12.73 11.10
C TYR A 598 15.79 -11.30 10.80
N ALA A 599 16.26 -10.73 9.69
CA ALA A 599 15.89 -9.37 9.27
C ALA A 599 14.39 -9.19 9.00
N ILE A 600 13.67 -10.28 8.72
CA ILE A 600 12.23 -10.26 8.43
C ILE A 600 11.41 -11.14 9.38
N GLN A 601 11.98 -11.65 10.47
CA GLN A 601 11.30 -12.50 11.44
C GLN A 601 10.58 -13.69 10.76
N ASP A 602 11.30 -14.41 9.89
CA ASP A 602 10.81 -15.58 9.15
C ASP A 602 11.79 -16.76 9.27
N THR A 603 11.51 -17.89 8.62
CA THR A 603 12.40 -19.06 8.65
C THR A 603 13.37 -19.10 7.46
N PRO A 604 14.57 -19.70 7.61
CA PRO A 604 15.54 -19.79 6.52
C PRO A 604 14.98 -20.49 5.27
N GLU A 605 14.13 -21.52 5.45
CA GLU A 605 13.53 -22.28 4.36
C GLU A 605 12.58 -21.40 3.53
N MET A 606 11.80 -20.55 4.22
CA MET A 606 10.93 -19.59 3.56
C MET A 606 11.74 -18.56 2.77
N VAL A 607 12.86 -18.08 3.32
CA VAL A 607 13.75 -17.15 2.62
C VAL A 607 14.37 -17.81 1.39
N ALA A 608 14.90 -19.02 1.52
CA ALA A 608 15.50 -19.76 0.40
C ALA A 608 14.50 -19.95 -0.75
N LYS A 609 13.27 -20.33 -0.42
CA LYS A 609 12.18 -20.52 -1.39
C LYS A 609 11.80 -19.24 -2.14
N HIS A 610 11.83 -18.09 -1.47
CA HIS A 610 11.32 -16.83 -2.03
C HIS A 610 12.40 -15.93 -2.64
N TYR A 611 13.61 -15.91 -2.06
CA TYR A 611 14.67 -14.97 -2.40
C TYR A 611 15.92 -15.62 -2.99
N GLY A 612 15.99 -16.97 -3.01
CA GLY A 612 17.16 -17.69 -3.51
C GLY A 612 17.59 -17.32 -4.93
N ARG A 613 16.66 -16.81 -5.76
CA ARG A 613 16.94 -16.32 -7.12
C ARG A 613 17.83 -15.07 -7.18
N PHE A 614 17.93 -14.30 -6.09
CA PHE A 614 18.73 -13.08 -6.01
C PHE A 614 20.12 -13.31 -5.38
N LEU A 615 20.44 -14.56 -5.06
CA LEU A 615 21.78 -14.92 -4.63
C LEU A 615 22.75 -14.70 -5.81
N PRO A 616 23.93 -14.09 -5.59
CA PRO A 616 24.96 -13.99 -6.62
C PRO A 616 25.25 -15.37 -7.23
N GLN A 617 25.39 -15.44 -8.56
CA GLN A 617 25.66 -16.70 -9.27
C GLN A 617 26.99 -17.34 -8.82
N ASP A 618 27.91 -16.54 -8.31
CA ASP A 618 29.24 -16.97 -7.89
C ASP A 618 29.33 -17.16 -6.37
N LYS A 619 28.63 -18.17 -5.84
CA LYS A 619 28.70 -18.53 -4.41
C LYS A 619 30.13 -18.83 -3.96
N SER A 620 30.96 -19.32 -4.89
CA SER A 620 32.36 -19.64 -4.69
C SER A 620 33.22 -18.40 -4.46
N ALA A 621 32.94 -17.29 -5.15
CA ALA A 621 33.63 -16.01 -4.93
C ALA A 621 33.34 -15.41 -3.54
N LEU A 622 32.11 -15.53 -3.04
CA LEU A 622 31.72 -15.09 -1.70
C LEU A 622 32.40 -15.93 -0.61
N ALA A 623 32.47 -17.25 -0.81
CA ALA A 623 33.23 -18.14 0.07
C ALA A 623 34.73 -17.84 0.03
N ALA A 624 35.30 -17.57 -1.15
CA ALA A 624 36.71 -17.21 -1.32
C ALA A 624 37.06 -15.90 -0.61
N GLN A 625 36.19 -14.87 -0.62
CA GLN A 625 36.41 -13.64 0.13
C GLN A 625 36.52 -13.87 1.64
N ILE A 626 35.64 -14.72 2.20
CA ILE A 626 35.69 -15.07 3.63
C ILE A 626 36.95 -15.87 3.95
N LEU A 627 37.32 -16.84 3.11
CA LEU A 627 38.56 -17.61 3.28
C LEU A 627 39.80 -16.70 3.19
N ASN A 628 39.81 -15.73 2.27
CA ASN A 628 40.90 -14.78 2.09
C ASN A 628 41.06 -13.81 3.27
N GLN A 629 40.00 -13.53 4.04
CA GLN A 629 40.14 -12.74 5.28
C GLN A 629 41.01 -13.45 6.33
N VAL A 630 40.99 -14.78 6.36
CA VAL A 630 41.86 -15.58 7.25
C VAL A 630 43.32 -15.46 6.81
N TRP A 631 43.58 -15.48 5.49
CA TRP A 631 44.93 -15.31 4.94
C TRP A 631 45.47 -13.88 5.06
N MET A 632 44.60 -12.87 5.15
CA MET A 632 45.00 -11.47 5.31
C MET A 632 45.18 -11.04 6.77
N ALA A 633 44.64 -11.82 7.71
CA ALA A 633 44.78 -11.58 9.15
C ALA A 633 45.93 -12.39 9.80
N ALA A 634 46.58 -13.26 9.02
CA ALA A 634 47.85 -13.92 9.33
C ALA A 634 49.00 -13.10 8.75
#